data_AF-A0A8J5YN37-F1
#
_entry.id   AF-A0A8J5YN37-F1
#
_cell.length_a   1.000
_cell.length_b   1.000
_cell.length_c   1.000
_cell.angle_alpha   90.00
_cell.angle_beta   90.00
_cell.angle_gamma   90.00
#
_symmetry.space_group_name_H-M   'P 1'
#
loop_
_entity.id
_entity.type
_entity.pdbx_description
1 polymer ?
#
loop_
_entity_poly.entity_id
_entity_poly.type
_entity_poly.pdbx_seq_one_letter_code
_entity_poly.pdbx_strand_id
1 'polypeptide(L)'
;MASGTRHTNYHSDDDSVVALSTGWYNNGKRCLKYINIHGNGKSVRAKVVDECHSTMGCDSDHDYQHPCPNNIVDASKAVWKALGVLENDWDGMDIYCSDTD
;
A
#
# COMPACT_ATOMS: atom_id res chain seq x y z
N MET A 1 -7.98 1.82 3.65
CA MET A 1 -7.05 2.68 2.88
C MET A 1 -7.84 3.31 1.75
N ALA A 2 -7.97 4.64 1.77
CA ALA A 2 -8.35 5.47 0.63
C ALA A 2 -8.46 6.93 1.08
N SER A 3 -7.68 7.84 0.47
CA SER A 3 -8.13 9.20 0.17
C SER A 3 -7.24 9.77 -0.96
N GLY A 4 -7.78 9.93 -2.18
CA GLY A 4 -7.04 10.55 -3.29
C GLY A 4 -7.41 10.14 -4.73
N THR A 5 -8.54 10.64 -5.25
CA THR A 5 -8.94 10.73 -6.68
C THR A 5 -9.02 9.48 -7.59
N ARG A 6 -10.28 9.09 -7.83
CA ARG A 6 -10.90 8.58 -9.08
C ARG A 6 -10.56 7.16 -9.57
N HIS A 7 -10.84 6.18 -8.72
CA HIS A 7 -11.60 4.97 -9.04
C HIS A 7 -12.19 4.45 -7.73
N THR A 8 -13.42 4.84 -7.38
CA THR A 8 -14.08 4.38 -6.16
C THR A 8 -14.60 2.96 -6.34
N ASN A 9 -13.69 2.01 -6.40
CA ASN A 9 -13.96 0.61 -6.13
C ASN A 9 -13.42 0.32 -4.74
N TYR A 10 -14.33 0.12 -3.79
CA TYR A 10 -13.95 -0.31 -2.45
C TYR A 10 -13.46 -1.75 -2.52
N HIS A 11 -12.33 -2.01 -1.87
CA HIS A 11 -11.78 -3.35 -1.70
C HIS A 11 -12.18 -3.88 -0.32
N SER A 12 -12.45 -5.18 -0.26
CA SER A 12 -12.70 -5.84 1.04
C SER A 12 -11.42 -5.81 1.87
N ASP A 13 -11.55 -5.82 3.20
CA ASP A 13 -10.41 -6.03 4.10
C ASP A 13 -9.71 -7.39 3.86
N ASP A 14 -10.39 -8.30 3.14
CA ASP A 14 -9.89 -9.61 2.72
C ASP A 14 -9.13 -9.58 1.38
N ASP A 15 -9.19 -8.48 0.62
CA ASP A 15 -8.45 -8.34 -0.63
C ASP A 15 -6.98 -8.01 -0.34
N SER A 16 -6.05 -8.80 -0.87
CA SER A 16 -4.61 -8.48 -0.80
C SER A 16 -4.26 -7.32 -1.73
N VAL A 17 -4.48 -6.09 -1.26
CA VAL A 17 -4.22 -4.86 -2.00
C VAL A 17 -3.26 -3.92 -1.25
N VAL A 18 -2.60 -3.04 -2.01
CA VAL A 18 -1.65 -2.05 -1.48
C VAL A 18 -1.74 -0.70 -2.21
N ALA A 19 -1.32 0.36 -1.52
CA ALA A 19 -0.94 1.63 -2.12
C ALA A 19 0.58 1.78 -2.13
N LEU A 20 1.12 2.43 -3.17
CA LEU A 20 2.56 2.69 -3.29
C LEU A 20 2.85 4.18 -3.15
N SER A 21 3.94 4.55 -2.48
CA SER A 21 4.46 5.93 -2.52
C SER A 21 4.55 6.44 -3.95
N THR A 22 4.30 7.74 -4.18
CA THR A 22 4.27 8.38 -5.50
C THR A 22 5.39 7.93 -6.46
N GLY A 23 6.64 7.91 -6.00
CA GLY A 23 7.78 7.48 -6.82
C GLY A 23 7.71 6.01 -7.27
N TRP A 24 7.18 5.13 -6.42
CA TRP A 24 6.98 3.71 -6.74
C TRP A 24 5.69 3.45 -7.51
N TYR A 25 4.63 4.23 -7.27
CA TYR A 25 3.39 4.16 -8.06
C TYR A 25 3.63 4.50 -9.54
N ASN A 26 4.62 5.39 -9.79
CA ASN A 26 5.14 5.69 -11.12
C ASN A 26 4.03 6.15 -12.08
N ASN A 27 3.29 7.18 -11.66
CA ASN A 27 2.18 7.78 -12.40
C ASN A 27 1.19 6.72 -12.92
N GLY A 28 0.84 5.75 -12.07
CA GLY A 28 -0.12 4.70 -12.38
C GLY A 28 0.41 3.56 -13.25
N LYS A 29 1.70 3.52 -13.63
CA LYS A 29 2.25 2.41 -14.42
C LYS A 29 2.17 1.06 -13.69
N ARG A 30 2.17 1.08 -12.35
CA ARG A 30 1.96 -0.12 -11.52
C ARG A 30 0.50 -0.33 -11.12
N CYS A 31 -0.41 0.58 -11.47
CA CYS A 31 -1.82 0.45 -11.09
C CYS A 31 -2.44 -0.82 -11.67
N LEU A 32 -3.18 -1.53 -10.83
CA LEU A 32 -3.79 -2.83 -11.10
C LEU A 32 -2.80 -3.95 -11.46
N LYS A 33 -1.50 -3.73 -11.29
CA LYS A 33 -0.46 -4.76 -11.39
C LYS A 33 -0.23 -5.40 -10.02
N TYR A 34 0.36 -6.58 -10.05
CA TYR A 34 0.73 -7.30 -8.84
C TYR A 34 2.20 -7.09 -8.52
N ILE A 35 2.49 -7.07 -7.23
CA ILE A 35 3.84 -7.12 -6.68
C ILE A 35 3.93 -8.28 -5.69
N ASN A 36 5.14 -8.78 -5.49
CA ASN A 36 5.46 -9.71 -4.40
C ASN A 36 6.04 -8.91 -3.24
N ILE A 37 5.47 -9.11 -2.06
CA ILE A 37 5.92 -8.48 -0.82
C ILE A 37 6.53 -9.57 0.05
N HIS A 38 7.77 -9.36 0.48
CA HIS A 38 8.53 -10.26 1.32
C HIS A 38 8.78 -9.60 2.67
N GLY A 39 8.36 -10.26 3.75
CA GLY A 39 8.47 -9.74 5.12
C GLY A 39 8.15 -10.83 6.14
N ASN A 40 8.69 -10.72 7.36
CA ASN A 40 8.47 -11.70 8.43
C ASN A 40 8.74 -13.17 8.02
N GLY A 41 9.73 -13.39 7.14
CA GLY A 41 10.06 -14.71 6.58
C GLY A 41 8.99 -15.31 5.65
N LYS A 42 7.95 -14.55 5.30
CA LYS A 42 6.85 -14.95 4.39
C LYS A 42 6.82 -14.06 3.16
N SER A 43 6.01 -14.48 2.19
CA SER A 43 5.78 -13.75 0.94
C SER A 43 4.30 -13.72 0.60
N VAL A 44 3.79 -12.59 0.13
CA VAL A 44 2.41 -12.43 -0.33
C VAL A 44 2.38 -11.65 -1.63
N ARG A 45 1.50 -12.09 -2.54
CA ARG A 45 1.21 -11.36 -3.77
C ARG A 45 0.08 -10.37 -3.51
N ALA A 46 0.29 -9.10 -3.82
CA ALA A 46 -0.71 -8.06 -3.62
C ALA A 46 -0.90 -7.19 -4.86
N LYS A 47 -2.11 -6.68 -5.06
CA LYS A 47 -2.45 -5.81 -6.18
C LYS A 47 -2.28 -4.35 -5.78
N VAL A 48 -1.61 -3.57 -6.61
CA VAL A 48 -1.51 -2.13 -6.43
C VAL A 48 -2.82 -1.49 -6.88
N VAL A 49 -3.49 -0.79 -5.97
CA VAL A 49 -4.81 -0.20 -6.24
C VAL A 49 -4.85 1.31 -6.04
N ASP A 50 -3.87 1.88 -5.32
CA ASP A 50 -3.87 3.29 -4.97
C ASP A 50 -2.45 3.88 -4.91
N GLU A 51 -2.39 5.21 -4.85
CA GLU A 51 -1.18 5.98 -4.61
C GLU A 51 -1.17 6.51 -3.17
N CYS A 52 -0.06 6.29 -2.46
CA CYS A 52 0.20 6.95 -1.19
C CYS A 52 0.92 8.28 -1.50
N HIS A 53 0.17 9.38 -1.53
CA HIS A 53 0.68 10.69 -1.96
C HIS A 53 1.83 11.17 -1.06
N SER A 54 3.03 11.31 -1.64
CA SER A 54 4.23 11.75 -0.90
C SER A 54 4.56 13.23 -1.06
N THR A 55 3.89 13.93 -1.97
CA THR A 55 4.14 15.35 -2.27
C THR A 55 3.07 16.29 -1.72
N MET A 56 1.98 15.75 -1.18
CA MET A 56 0.79 16.49 -0.73
C MET A 56 0.16 15.81 0.49
N GLY A 57 -0.49 16.60 1.33
CA GLY A 57 -0.94 16.25 2.67
C GLY A 57 -1.02 17.51 3.53
N CYS A 58 -1.44 17.38 4.80
CA CYS A 58 -1.70 18.50 5.71
C CYS A 58 -2.78 19.49 5.21
N ASP A 59 -3.72 19.01 4.40
CA ASP A 59 -4.84 19.80 3.87
C ASP A 59 -6.19 19.10 4.12
N SER A 60 -7.28 19.77 3.79
CA SER A 60 -8.64 19.24 4.01
C SER A 60 -8.98 18.03 3.17
N ASP A 61 -8.33 17.84 2.02
CA ASP A 61 -8.62 16.75 1.09
C ASP A 61 -7.98 15.43 1.56
N HIS A 62 -6.95 15.51 2.41
CA HIS A 62 -6.23 14.38 3.01
C HIS A 62 -6.52 14.21 4.51
N ASP A 63 -7.63 14.77 5.03
CA ASP A 63 -7.97 14.77 6.47
C ASP A 63 -6.82 15.26 7.37
N TYR A 64 -6.02 16.20 6.86
CA TYR A 64 -4.80 16.72 7.50
C TYR A 64 -3.74 15.65 7.84
N GLN A 65 -3.81 14.47 7.23
CA GLN A 65 -2.78 13.46 7.35
C GLN A 65 -1.48 13.97 6.71
N HIS A 66 -0.34 13.64 7.34
CA HIS A 66 0.97 13.98 6.80
C HIS A 66 1.20 13.30 5.44
N PRO A 67 1.98 13.89 4.54
CA PRO A 67 2.39 13.25 3.30
C PRO A 67 3.06 11.89 3.57
N CYS A 68 2.79 10.95 2.68
CA CYS A 68 3.37 9.61 2.74
C CYS A 68 4.90 9.68 2.55
N PRO A 69 5.71 8.94 3.33
CA PRO A 69 7.13 8.80 3.02
C PRO A 69 7.35 8.19 1.63
N ASN A 70 8.52 8.40 1.03
CA ASN A 70 8.80 8.02 -0.37
C ASN A 70 9.09 6.52 -0.58
N ASN A 71 9.11 5.72 0.48
CA ASN A 71 9.52 4.32 0.50
C ASN A 71 8.51 3.42 1.22
N ILE A 72 7.22 3.70 1.06
CA ILE A 72 6.11 3.03 1.73
C ILE A 72 5.32 2.16 0.76
N VAL A 73 4.97 0.97 1.25
CA VAL A 73 3.89 0.14 0.72
C VAL A 73 2.81 0.11 1.79
N ASP A 74 1.74 0.87 1.57
CA ASP A 74 0.63 0.91 2.52
C ASP A 74 -0.28 -0.29 2.24
N ALA A 75 -0.35 -1.22 3.19
CA ALA A 75 -0.86 -2.57 2.97
C ALA A 75 -2.17 -2.88 3.71
N SER A 76 -3.13 -3.46 2.99
CA SER A 76 -4.38 -3.97 3.55
C SER A 76 -4.16 -5.00 4.68
N LYS A 77 -5.18 -5.18 5.53
CA LYS A 77 -5.16 -6.16 6.63
C LYS A 77 -4.87 -7.60 6.13
N ALA A 78 -5.38 -7.96 4.96
CA ALA A 78 -5.12 -9.25 4.32
C ALA A 78 -3.62 -9.50 4.07
N VAL A 79 -2.88 -8.48 3.62
CA VAL A 79 -1.44 -8.56 3.37
C VAL A 79 -0.69 -8.81 4.67
N TRP A 80 -0.99 -8.05 5.73
CA TRP A 80 -0.36 -8.24 7.05
C TRP A 80 -0.63 -9.63 7.63
N LYS A 81 -1.88 -10.09 7.57
CA LYS A 81 -2.27 -11.45 8.00
C LYS A 81 -1.54 -12.53 7.20
N ALA A 82 -1.41 -12.37 5.88
CA ALA A 82 -0.68 -13.31 5.02
C ALA A 82 0.82 -13.36 5.35
N LEU A 83 1.41 -12.22 5.71
CA LEU A 83 2.78 -12.14 6.24
C LEU A 83 2.89 -12.67 7.68
N GLY A 84 1.78 -13.02 8.32
CA GLY A 84 1.75 -13.61 9.66
C GLY A 84 2.20 -12.66 10.75
N VAL A 85 2.01 -11.35 10.55
CA VAL A 85 2.30 -10.33 11.56
C VAL A 85 1.09 -10.17 12.46
N LEU A 86 1.30 -10.16 13.78
CA LEU A 86 0.22 -9.97 14.74
C LEU A 86 -0.31 -8.54 14.65
N GLU A 87 -1.61 -8.35 14.85
CA GLU A 87 -2.28 -7.04 14.70
C GLU A 87 -1.69 -5.96 15.61
N ASN A 88 -1.18 -6.34 16.79
CA ASN A 88 -0.51 -5.43 17.72
C ASN A 88 0.86 -4.93 17.21
N ASP A 89 1.39 -5.51 16.13
CA ASP A 89 2.68 -5.17 15.54
C ASP A 89 2.51 -4.47 14.16
N TRP A 90 1.31 -4.02 13.81
CA TRP A 90 1.00 -3.37 12.53
C TRP A 90 1.36 -1.87 12.51
N ASP A 91 2.47 -1.48 13.14
CA ASP A 91 2.96 -0.10 13.13
C ASP A 91 3.97 0.16 12.00
N GLY A 92 4.56 -0.91 11.46
CA GLY A 92 5.54 -0.84 10.38
C GLY A 92 6.50 -2.03 10.40
N MET A 93 6.98 -2.43 9.23
CA MET A 93 7.96 -3.52 9.10
C MET A 93 8.82 -3.30 7.86
N ASP A 94 10.11 -3.59 7.98
CA ASP A 94 11.00 -3.63 6.83
C ASP A 94 10.62 -4.79 5.91
N ILE A 95 10.40 -4.46 4.64
CA ILE A 95 10.00 -5.40 3.61
C ILE A 95 10.89 -5.24 2.38
N TYR A 96 10.89 -6.28 1.55
CA TYR A 96 11.38 -6.21 0.19
C TYR A 96 10.22 -6.45 -0.77
N CYS A 97 10.16 -5.65 -1.84
CA CYS A 97 9.13 -5.81 -2.87
C CYS A 97 9.75 -5.95 -4.26
N SER A 98 9.12 -6.77 -5.09
CA SER A 98 9.46 -6.93 -6.51
C SER A 98 8.20 -6.92 -7.37
N ASP A 99 8.32 -6.41 -8.59
CA ASP A 99 7.25 -6.53 -9.58
C ASP A 99 7.05 -8.02 -9.94
N THR A 100 5.81 -8.45 -10.18
CA THR A 100 5.56 -9.80 -10.70
C THR A 100 5.64 -9.79 -12.22
N ASP A 101 6.36 -10.75 -12.81
CA ASP A 101 6.39 -10.98 -14.27
C ASP A 101 4.99 -11.25 -14.86
#